data_AF-T1DNL1-F1
#
_entry.id   AF-T1DNL1-F1
#
_cell.length_a   1.000
_cell.length_b   1.000
_cell.length_c   1.000
_cell.angle_alpha   90.00
_cell.angle_beta   90.00
_cell.angle_gamma   90.00
#
_symmetry.space_group_name_H-M   'P 1'
#
loop_
_entity.id
_entity.type
_entity.pdbx_description
1 polymer ?
#
loop_
_entity_poly.entity_id
_entity_poly.type
_entity_poly.pdbx_seq_one_letter_code
_entity_poly.pdbx_strand_id
1 'polypeptide(L)'
;MVHVQNSTLAGGVAVGSICNLLIHPFGALIVGVIAGIISVLGYRFLTPAILSNLRIADTCGVHNLHGMPAVLSAVFSSIYATFASKETYGTSLATIFPAMQTPHNATDLEEPLEYVIGGYGRSGAKQGAFQLMAIGLTVLIAIVGGLLTGKNMSNTSLKQSSSECFLFPVGELGAVIRTRPFGGILLAADQCRDDLWWKQQFSNETHAYTKATTKQDAPLVLKADVILSVP
;
A
#
# COMPACT_ATOMS: atom_id res chain seq x y z
N MET A 1 -12.54 -6.57 -10.77
CA MET A 1 -11.26 -7.34 -10.83
C MET A 1 -10.06 -6.62 -10.20
N VAL A 2 -10.10 -5.29 -10.07
CA VAL A 2 -9.04 -4.47 -9.46
C VAL A 2 -8.72 -4.89 -8.01
N HIS A 3 -9.73 -5.29 -7.24
CA HIS A 3 -9.52 -5.75 -5.86
C HIS A 3 -8.54 -6.92 -5.76
N VAL A 4 -8.61 -7.88 -6.68
CA VAL A 4 -7.75 -9.08 -6.66
C VAL A 4 -6.34 -8.73 -7.13
N GLN A 5 -6.20 -7.94 -8.19
CA GLN A 5 -4.90 -7.57 -8.74
C GLN A 5 -4.06 -6.74 -7.75
N ASN A 6 -4.71 -5.84 -7.02
CA ASN A 6 -4.00 -4.93 -6.13
C ASN A 6 -3.99 -5.43 -4.69
N SER A 7 -5.14 -5.79 -4.11
CA SER A 7 -5.21 -6.06 -2.66
C SER A 7 -4.49 -7.35 -2.25
N THR A 8 -4.21 -8.27 -3.17
CA THR A 8 -3.38 -9.46 -2.90
C THR A 8 -1.92 -9.07 -2.61
N LEU A 9 -1.44 -7.95 -3.13
CA LEU A 9 -0.09 -7.43 -2.90
C LEU A 9 0.04 -6.66 -1.58
N ALA A 10 -1.08 -6.21 -0.99
CA ALA A 10 -1.09 -5.43 0.25
C ALA A 10 -0.45 -6.17 1.44
N GLY A 11 -0.54 -7.51 1.46
CA GLY A 11 0.11 -8.33 2.48
C GLY A 11 1.62 -8.17 2.46
N GLY A 12 2.25 -8.14 1.28
CA GLY A 12 3.69 -7.91 1.11
C GLY A 12 4.12 -6.53 1.63
N VAL A 13 3.31 -5.49 1.35
CA VAL A 13 3.55 -4.14 1.88
C VAL A 13 3.46 -4.14 3.40
N ALA A 14 2.46 -4.80 3.98
CA ALA A 14 2.26 -4.83 5.43
C ALA A 14 3.34 -5.60 6.20
N VAL A 15 3.95 -6.64 5.61
CA VAL A 15 5.08 -7.35 6.25
C VAL A 15 6.44 -6.71 5.96
N GLY A 16 6.53 -5.73 5.06
CA GLY A 16 7.81 -5.19 4.59
C GLY A 16 8.73 -4.67 5.69
N SER A 17 8.22 -3.95 6.70
CA SER A 17 9.05 -3.42 7.79
C SER A 17 9.27 -4.39 8.95
N ILE A 18 8.58 -5.53 8.96
CA ILE A 18 8.61 -6.53 10.04
C ILE A 18 9.13 -7.90 9.58
N CYS A 19 9.47 -8.07 8.30
CA CYS A 19 9.89 -9.35 7.73
C CYS A 19 11.21 -9.86 8.30
N ASN A 20 12.09 -8.97 8.74
CA ASN A 20 13.35 -9.29 9.41
C ASN A 20 13.23 -9.29 10.95
N LEU A 21 12.03 -9.07 11.49
CA LEU A 21 11.77 -9.20 12.92
C LEU A 21 11.40 -10.66 13.22
N LEU A 22 11.52 -11.08 14.48
CA LEU A 22 11.13 -12.43 14.92
C LEU A 22 9.60 -12.56 14.96
N ILE A 23 8.97 -12.55 13.79
CA ILE A 23 7.55 -12.80 13.59
C ILE A 23 7.31 -14.29 13.39
N HIS A 24 6.38 -14.86 14.17
CA HIS A 24 5.94 -16.24 13.95
C HIS A 24 5.24 -16.33 12.57
N PRO A 25 5.41 -17.42 11.79
CA PRO A 25 4.80 -17.54 10.46
C PRO A 25 3.27 -17.34 10.48
N PHE A 26 2.61 -17.80 11.54
CA PHE A 26 1.19 -17.55 11.76
C PHE A 26 0.85 -16.05 11.92
N GLY A 27 1.70 -15.29 12.60
CA GLY A 27 1.55 -13.84 12.72
C GLY A 27 1.68 -13.13 11.38
N ALA A 28 2.64 -13.54 10.54
CA ALA A 28 2.81 -12.99 9.20
C ALA A 28 1.58 -13.24 8.31
N LEU A 29 0.97 -14.42 8.39
CA LEU A 29 -0.28 -14.73 7.69
C LEU A 29 -1.44 -13.83 8.15
N ILE A 30 -1.59 -13.63 9.46
CA ILE A 30 -2.64 -12.76 10.01
C ILE A 30 -2.46 -11.31 9.53
N VAL A 31 -1.24 -10.78 9.61
CA VAL A 31 -0.94 -9.40 9.14
C VAL A 31 -1.28 -9.27 7.66
N GLY A 32 -0.92 -10.27 6.84
CA GLY A 32 -1.25 -10.29 5.42
C GLY A 32 -2.76 -10.28 5.14
N VAL A 33 -3.53 -11.10 5.86
CA VAL A 33 -5.00 -11.15 5.73
C VAL A 33 -5.64 -9.83 6.14
N ILE A 34 -5.23 -9.25 7.27
CA ILE A 34 -5.73 -7.96 7.76
C ILE A 34 -5.43 -6.85 6.74
N ALA A 35 -4.21 -6.80 6.21
CA ALA A 35 -3.82 -5.83 5.19
C ALA A 35 -4.63 -5.97 3.90
N GLY A 36 -4.88 -7.20 3.45
CA GLY A 36 -5.74 -7.49 2.30
C GLY A 36 -7.18 -6.97 2.51
N ILE A 37 -7.77 -7.23 3.69
CA ILE A 37 -9.10 -6.72 4.06
C ILE A 37 -9.13 -5.20 4.06
N ILE A 38 -8.14 -4.55 4.70
CA ILE A 38 -8.03 -3.08 4.74
C ILE A 38 -7.92 -2.51 3.33
N SER A 39 -7.12 -3.11 2.45
CA SER A 39 -6.98 -2.68 1.06
C SER A 39 -8.30 -2.80 0.30
N VAL A 40 -9.01 -3.93 0.39
CA VAL A 40 -10.31 -4.13 -0.28
C VAL A 40 -11.35 -3.14 0.21
N LEU A 41 -11.45 -2.93 1.53
CA LEU A 41 -12.35 -1.92 2.11
C LEU A 41 -11.97 -0.50 1.66
N GLY A 42 -10.67 -0.22 1.55
CA GLY A 42 -10.15 1.02 1.00
C GLY A 42 -10.63 1.28 -0.42
N TYR A 43 -10.46 0.29 -1.32
CA TYR A 43 -10.93 0.41 -2.70
C TYR A 43 -12.45 0.59 -2.77
N ARG A 44 -13.21 -0.13 -1.93
CA ARG A 44 -14.68 -0.11 -1.98
C ARG A 44 -15.29 1.16 -1.39
N PHE A 45 -14.76 1.66 -0.29
CA PHE A 45 -15.39 2.73 0.50
C PHE A 45 -14.53 3.98 0.59
N LEU A 46 -13.23 3.85 0.77
CA LEU A 46 -12.35 4.98 1.03
C LEU A 46 -12.03 5.76 -0.26
N THR A 47 -11.67 5.08 -1.35
CA THR A 47 -11.42 5.72 -2.66
C THR A 47 -12.58 6.59 -3.13
N PRO A 48 -13.84 6.10 -3.18
CA PRO A 48 -14.95 6.95 -3.60
C PRO A 48 -15.21 8.10 -2.61
N ALA A 49 -15.03 7.88 -1.30
CA ALA A 49 -15.20 8.94 -0.30
C ALA A 49 -14.14 10.04 -0.38
N ILE A 50 -12.87 9.68 -0.63
CA ILE A 50 -11.77 10.63 -0.84
C ILE A 50 -12.01 11.44 -2.11
N LEU A 51 -12.46 10.78 -3.18
CA LEU A 51 -12.76 11.46 -4.44
C LEU A 51 -13.94 12.44 -4.29
N SER A 52 -15.04 12.04 -3.64
CA SER A 52 -16.23 12.88 -3.51
C SER A 52 -16.04 14.04 -2.52
N ASN A 53 -15.35 13.81 -1.41
CA ASN A 53 -15.26 14.79 -0.33
C ASN A 53 -13.98 15.65 -0.40
N LEU A 54 -12.84 15.07 -0.79
CA LEU A 54 -11.54 15.74 -0.80
C LEU A 54 -11.06 16.10 -2.21
N ARG A 55 -11.75 15.62 -3.26
CA ARG A 55 -11.38 15.83 -4.67
C ARG A 55 -9.96 15.35 -5.01
N ILE A 56 -9.49 14.31 -4.33
CA ILE A 56 -8.21 13.68 -4.60
C ILE A 56 -8.47 12.47 -5.49
N ALA A 57 -7.93 12.49 -6.71
CA ALA A 57 -8.00 11.37 -7.62
C ALA A 57 -6.83 10.42 -7.39
N ASP A 58 -7.12 9.20 -6.94
CA ASP A 58 -6.16 8.11 -6.84
C ASP A 58 -6.50 7.03 -7.87
N THR A 59 -5.92 7.17 -9.06
CA THR A 59 -6.19 6.33 -10.24
C THR A 59 -5.98 4.84 -9.96
N CYS A 60 -4.85 4.49 -9.35
CA CYS A 60 -4.48 3.09 -9.11
C CYS A 60 -4.91 2.61 -7.72
N GLY A 61 -5.42 3.50 -6.86
CA GLY A 61 -5.69 3.23 -5.46
C GLY A 61 -4.41 2.96 -4.66
N VAL A 62 -3.31 3.66 -4.98
CA VAL A 62 -2.02 3.48 -4.29
C VAL A 62 -2.13 3.78 -2.79
N HIS A 63 -3.08 4.61 -2.38
CA HIS A 63 -3.35 4.83 -0.97
C HIS A 63 -3.83 3.55 -0.25
N ASN A 64 -4.67 2.74 -0.91
CA ASN A 64 -5.21 1.51 -0.34
C ASN A 64 -4.20 0.36 -0.35
N LEU A 65 -3.38 0.30 -1.40
CA LEU A 65 -2.38 -0.76 -1.57
C LEU A 65 -1.08 -0.48 -0.82
N HIS A 66 -0.56 0.75 -0.92
CA HIS A 66 0.74 1.11 -0.34
C HIS A 66 0.58 1.90 0.96
N GLY A 67 -0.25 2.95 0.95
CA GLY A 67 -0.38 3.89 2.06
C GLY A 67 -0.86 3.24 3.37
N MET A 68 -2.10 2.74 3.39
CA MET A 68 -2.68 2.15 4.61
C MET A 68 -1.92 0.91 5.08
N PRO A 69 -1.53 -0.05 4.21
CA PRO A 69 -0.76 -1.22 4.64
C PRO A 69 0.64 -0.86 5.17
N ALA A 70 1.30 0.18 4.64
CA ALA A 70 2.59 0.64 5.17
C ALA A 70 2.45 1.24 6.58
N VAL A 71 1.39 2.02 6.84
CA VAL A 71 1.12 2.56 8.18
C VAL A 71 0.85 1.41 9.17
N LEU A 72 0.07 0.40 8.77
CA LEU A 72 -0.14 -0.80 9.56
C LEU A 72 1.19 -1.51 9.89
N SER A 73 2.06 -1.66 8.89
CA SER A 73 3.40 -2.24 9.05
C SER A 73 4.22 -1.49 10.09
N ALA A 74 4.24 -0.15 10.02
CA ALA A 74 5.00 0.70 10.94
C ALA A 74 4.51 0.57 12.39
N VAL A 75 3.20 0.45 12.61
CA VAL A 75 2.62 0.21 13.94
C VAL A 75 3.09 -1.14 14.50
N PHE A 76 3.01 -2.21 13.70
CA PHE A 76 3.51 -3.51 14.12
C PHE A 76 5.02 -3.48 14.41
N SER A 77 5.81 -2.84 13.56
CA SER A 77 7.26 -2.73 13.75
C SER A 77 7.59 -2.03 15.08
N SER A 78 6.86 -0.96 15.43
CA SER A 78 7.01 -0.29 16.74
C SER A 78 6.67 -1.21 17.91
N ILE A 79 5.61 -2.01 17.79
CA ILE A 79 5.21 -2.98 18.82
C ILE A 79 6.32 -4.02 18.99
N TYR A 80 6.79 -4.62 17.91
CA TYR A 80 7.87 -5.62 17.96
C TYR A 80 9.17 -5.05 18.53
N ALA A 81 9.54 -3.82 18.18
CA ALA A 81 10.71 -3.16 18.75
C ALA A 81 10.57 -2.87 20.25
N THR A 82 9.34 -2.57 20.71
CA THR A 82 9.06 -2.34 22.14
C THR A 82 9.30 -3.59 22.97
N PHE A 83 8.90 -4.76 22.46
CA PHE A 83 9.07 -6.05 23.12
C PHE A 83 10.39 -6.76 22.78
N ALA A 84 11.24 -6.17 21.94
CA ALA A 84 12.53 -6.75 21.60
C ALA A 84 13.44 -6.79 22.83
N SER A 85 13.86 -7.99 23.21
CA SER A 85 14.73 -8.25 24.35
C SER A 85 15.85 -9.21 23.97
N LYS A 86 16.91 -9.25 24.77
CA LYS A 86 18.00 -10.24 24.58
C LYS A 86 17.52 -11.68 24.77
N GLU A 87 16.46 -11.90 25.56
CA GLU A 87 15.88 -13.24 25.76
C GLU A 87 15.18 -13.73 24.49
N THR A 88 14.41 -12.87 23.82
CA THR A 88 13.69 -13.24 22.60
C THR A 88 14.59 -13.26 21.37
N TYR A 89 15.53 -12.33 21.25
CA TYR A 89 16.36 -12.13 20.05
C TYR A 89 17.78 -12.68 20.14
N GLY A 90 18.26 -13.05 21.34
CA GLY A 90 19.61 -13.59 21.52
C GLY A 90 20.71 -12.70 20.93
N THR A 91 21.59 -13.31 20.14
CA THR A 91 22.70 -12.64 19.44
C THR A 91 22.23 -11.75 18.29
N SER A 92 21.10 -12.06 17.67
CA SER A 92 20.54 -11.33 16.52
C SER A 92 19.97 -9.96 16.88
N LEU A 93 19.81 -9.64 18.18
CA LEU A 93 19.27 -8.35 18.62
C LEU A 93 20.14 -7.17 18.15
N ALA A 94 21.47 -7.33 18.20
CA ALA A 94 22.40 -6.27 17.78
C ALA A 94 22.39 -6.07 16.26
N THR A 95 22.15 -7.14 15.50
CA THR A 95 22.04 -7.08 14.03
C THR A 95 20.74 -6.40 13.59
N ILE A 96 19.62 -6.71 14.25
CA ILE A 96 18.28 -6.21 13.87
C ILE A 96 18.03 -4.81 14.46
N PHE A 97 18.44 -4.57 15.71
CA PHE A 97 18.27 -3.30 16.42
C PHE A 97 19.61 -2.77 16.94
N PRO A 98 20.48 -2.28 16.05
CA PRO A 98 21.83 -1.86 16.42
C PRO A 98 21.89 -0.73 17.45
N ALA A 99 20.88 0.14 17.49
CA ALA A 99 20.79 1.22 18.46
C ALA A 99 20.47 0.75 19.89
N MET A 100 20.00 -0.49 20.07
CA MET A 100 19.70 -1.10 21.37
C MET A 100 20.92 -1.81 21.98
N GLN A 101 22.00 -1.99 21.22
CA GLN A 101 23.23 -2.55 21.74
C GLN A 101 23.78 -1.66 22.86
N THR A 102 24.26 -2.29 23.93
CA THR A 102 24.96 -1.59 25.01
C THR A 102 26.26 -1.00 24.46
N PRO A 103 26.64 0.24 24.85
CA PRO A 103 27.91 0.82 24.44
C PRO A 103 29.06 -0.13 24.84
N HIS A 104 29.92 -0.50 23.90
CA HIS A 104 31.12 -1.26 24.21
C HIS A 104 32.11 -0.35 24.94
N ASN A 105 32.60 -0.78 26.11
CA ASN A 105 33.88 -0.29 26.60
C ASN A 105 34.97 -0.86 25.70
N ALA A 106 35.96 -0.04 25.34
CA ALA A 106 36.96 -0.31 24.30
C ALA A 106 37.93 -1.49 24.57
N THR A 107 37.58 -2.45 25.42
CA THR A 107 38.48 -3.53 25.88
C THR A 107 38.16 -4.91 25.33
N ASP A 108 36.99 -5.15 24.74
CA ASP A 108 36.61 -6.48 24.22
C ASP A 108 36.61 -6.45 22.68
N LEU A 109 37.79 -6.31 22.10
CA LEU A 109 38.02 -6.40 20.65
C LEU A 109 38.58 -7.78 20.31
N GLU A 110 37.70 -8.79 20.22
CA GLU A 110 37.92 -9.92 19.34
C GLU A 110 36.64 -10.17 18.54
N GLU A 111 36.82 -10.32 17.22
CA GLU A 111 35.85 -10.58 16.15
C GLU A 111 35.54 -9.39 15.19
N PRO A 112 35.51 -9.64 13.87
CA PRO A 112 35.81 -8.65 12.85
C PRO A 112 34.62 -7.76 12.49
N LEU A 113 34.84 -6.45 12.65
CA LEU A 113 34.36 -5.32 11.86
C LEU A 113 33.15 -5.55 10.92
N GLU A 114 31.94 -5.45 11.47
CA GLU A 114 30.85 -4.77 10.78
C GLU A 114 30.66 -3.41 11.47
N TYR A 115 30.94 -2.31 10.76
CA TYR A 115 30.72 -0.96 11.27
C TYR A 115 29.21 -0.72 11.37
N VAL A 116 28.65 -1.11 12.50
CA VAL A 116 27.24 -0.94 12.81
C VAL A 116 27.07 0.46 13.41
N ILE A 117 26.42 1.36 12.66
CA ILE A 117 25.99 2.67 13.17
C ILE A 117 24.93 2.42 14.27
N GLY A 118 25.36 2.35 15.53
CA GLY A 118 24.55 1.88 16.67
C GLY A 118 25.24 2.09 18.01
N GLY A 119 24.79 1.36 19.06
CA GLY A 119 25.44 1.39 20.38
C GLY A 119 24.94 2.45 21.36
N TYR A 120 23.74 3.00 21.16
CA TYR A 120 23.17 4.04 22.04
C TYR A 120 22.54 3.50 23.34
N GLY A 121 22.58 2.18 23.57
CA GLY A 121 21.97 1.55 24.76
C GLY A 121 20.47 1.82 24.88
N ARG A 122 19.74 1.93 23.76
CA ARG A 122 18.30 2.23 23.79
C ARG A 122 17.51 1.04 24.36
N SER A 123 16.56 1.35 25.24
CA SER A 123 15.55 0.36 25.63
C SER A 123 14.57 0.07 24.48
N GLY A 124 13.92 -1.08 24.51
CA GLY A 124 12.90 -1.45 23.50
C GLY A 124 11.82 -0.38 23.35
N ALA A 125 11.29 0.14 24.47
CA ALA A 125 10.29 1.22 24.44
C ALA A 125 10.78 2.49 23.73
N LYS A 126 12.03 2.89 23.93
CA LYS A 126 12.62 4.01 23.20
C LYS A 126 12.74 3.67 21.72
N GLN A 127 13.19 2.47 21.37
CA GLN A 127 13.32 2.03 19.99
C GLN A 127 11.97 2.01 19.26
N GLY A 128 10.91 1.51 19.88
CA GLY A 128 9.55 1.56 19.34
C GLY A 128 9.08 3.00 19.10
N ALA A 129 9.30 3.91 20.06
CA ALA A 129 8.96 5.32 19.88
C ALA A 129 9.70 5.98 18.70
N PHE A 130 10.98 5.64 18.49
CA PHE A 130 11.73 6.10 17.32
C PHE A 130 11.14 5.60 16.00
N GLN A 131 10.60 4.38 15.97
CA GLN A 131 9.93 3.88 14.76
C GLN A 131 8.62 4.61 14.46
N LEU A 132 7.81 4.92 15.48
CA LEU A 132 6.61 5.75 15.31
C LEU A 132 6.97 7.17 14.84
N MET A 133 8.04 7.74 15.38
CA MET A 133 8.55 9.03 14.93
C MET A 133 9.00 8.96 13.45
N ALA A 134 9.66 7.87 13.05
CA ALA A 134 10.14 7.69 11.70
C ALA A 134 9.00 7.64 10.67
N ILE A 135 7.89 6.95 10.96
CA ILE A 135 6.72 6.96 10.05
C ILE A 135 6.07 8.34 10.00
N GLY A 136 5.97 9.05 11.13
CA GLY A 136 5.45 10.42 11.15
C GLY A 136 6.29 11.37 10.29
N LEU A 137 7.61 11.28 10.40
CA LEU A 137 8.54 12.05 9.57
C LEU A 137 8.45 11.65 8.09
N THR A 138 8.33 10.36 7.79
CA THR A 138 8.17 9.86 6.41
C THR A 138 6.90 10.41 5.76
N VAL A 139 5.78 10.40 6.47
CA VAL A 139 4.50 10.96 6.00
C VAL A 139 4.64 12.47 5.78
N LEU A 140 5.29 13.19 6.70
CA LEU A 140 5.53 14.62 6.56
C LEU A 140 6.34 14.94 5.30
N ILE A 141 7.46 14.23 5.09
CA ILE A 141 8.32 14.41 3.91
C ILE A 141 7.55 14.08 2.64
N ALA A 142 6.76 13.00 2.63
CA ALA A 142 5.96 12.60 1.47
C ALA A 142 4.90 13.65 1.10
N ILE A 143 4.20 14.22 2.09
CA ILE A 143 3.17 15.26 1.85
C ILE A 143 3.84 16.54 1.34
N VAL A 144 4.87 17.03 2.03
CA VAL A 144 5.56 18.28 1.65
C VAL A 144 6.22 18.14 0.27
N GLY A 145 6.96 17.05 0.05
CA GLY A 145 7.63 16.77 -1.23
C GLY A 145 6.62 16.59 -2.37
N GLY A 146 5.51 15.89 -2.13
CA GLY A 146 4.42 15.72 -3.09
C GLY A 146 3.75 17.04 -3.47
N LEU A 147 3.45 17.91 -2.50
CA LEU A 147 2.85 19.23 -2.75
C LEU A 147 3.79 20.16 -3.52
N LEU A 148 5.08 20.19 -3.16
CA LEU A 148 6.09 20.98 -3.88
C LEU A 148 6.25 20.50 -5.32
N THR A 149 6.36 19.18 -5.51
CA THR A 149 6.49 18.57 -6.85
C THR A 149 5.23 18.82 -7.68
N GLY A 150 4.05 18.60 -7.10
CA GLY A 150 2.76 18.86 -7.76
C GLY A 150 2.61 20.33 -8.16
N LYS A 151 3.03 21.28 -7.32
CA LYS A 151 3.02 22.71 -7.65
C LYS A 151 3.98 23.02 -8.80
N ASN A 152 5.18 22.46 -8.80
CA ASN A 152 6.14 22.65 -9.90
C ASN A 152 5.63 22.07 -11.23
N MET A 153 5.04 20.86 -11.20
CA MET A 153 4.46 20.21 -12.38
C MET A 153 3.17 20.89 -12.86
N SER A 154 2.51 21.69 -12.02
CA SER A 154 1.31 22.43 -12.41
C SER A 154 1.59 23.64 -13.32
N ASN A 155 2.86 24.01 -13.52
CA ASN A 155 3.25 25.06 -14.44
C ASN A 155 2.96 24.69 -15.89
N THR A 156 2.41 25.64 -16.65
CA THR A 156 1.82 25.45 -17.99
C THR A 156 2.76 24.82 -19.02
N SER A 157 4.08 24.96 -18.85
CA SER A 157 5.07 24.40 -19.78
C SER A 157 5.21 22.87 -19.70
N LEU A 158 4.67 22.22 -18.65
CA LEU A 158 4.73 20.77 -18.42
C LEU A 158 3.34 20.12 -18.41
N LYS A 159 2.28 20.87 -18.70
CA LYS A 159 0.92 20.32 -18.69
C LYS A 159 0.70 19.41 -19.89
N GLN A 160 0.39 18.15 -19.61
CA GLN A 160 -0.15 17.22 -20.61
C GLN A 160 -1.60 17.59 -20.95
N SER A 161 -2.00 17.42 -22.21
CA SER A 161 -3.35 17.74 -22.66
C SER A 161 -4.39 16.90 -21.92
N SER A 162 -5.38 17.55 -21.31
CA SER A 162 -6.42 16.90 -20.52
C SER A 162 -7.40 16.07 -21.36
N SER A 163 -7.41 16.23 -22.68
CA SER A 163 -8.30 15.48 -23.58
C SER A 163 -7.90 14.01 -23.79
N GLU A 164 -6.74 13.58 -23.29
CA GLU A 164 -6.18 12.24 -23.54
C GLU A 164 -5.83 11.46 -22.26
N CYS A 165 -6.38 11.83 -21.11
CA CYS A 165 -6.24 11.01 -19.91
C CYS A 165 -6.79 9.60 -20.19
N PHE A 166 -5.93 8.58 -20.16
CA PHE A 166 -6.21 7.17 -20.49
C PHE A 166 -6.40 6.81 -21.97
N LEU A 167 -6.30 7.77 -22.90
CA LEU A 167 -6.12 7.45 -24.32
C LEU A 167 -4.65 7.11 -24.55
N PHE A 168 -4.26 5.90 -24.15
CA PHE A 168 -3.17 5.25 -24.88
C PHE A 168 -3.66 5.10 -26.33
N PRO A 169 -2.84 5.43 -27.35
CA PRO A 169 -3.12 4.98 -28.69
C PRO A 169 -2.94 3.46 -28.68
N VAL A 170 -3.97 2.75 -28.23
CA VAL A 170 -4.14 1.34 -28.55
C VAL A 170 -4.23 1.36 -30.07
N GLY A 171 -3.16 0.89 -30.71
CA GLY A 171 -3.05 0.85 -32.16
C GLY A 171 -4.36 0.37 -32.77
N GLU A 172 -4.88 1.16 -33.71
CA GLU A 172 -5.91 0.79 -34.68
C GLU A 172 -6.96 -0.22 -34.20
N LEU A 173 -7.95 0.23 -33.43
CA LEU A 173 -9.33 -0.24 -33.56
C LEU A 173 -10.26 0.77 -32.89
N GLY A 174 -10.97 1.51 -33.74
CA GLY A 174 -11.69 2.73 -33.38
C GLY A 174 -12.85 2.53 -32.41
N ALA A 175 -12.83 3.35 -31.36
CA ALA A 175 -14.03 3.85 -30.71
C ALA A 175 -13.89 5.37 -30.60
N VAL A 176 -14.38 6.08 -31.62
CA VAL A 176 -14.45 7.55 -31.63
C VAL A 176 -15.55 7.97 -30.64
N ILE A 177 -15.16 8.31 -29.40
CA ILE A 177 -16.06 9.03 -28.50
C ILE A 177 -16.09 10.49 -28.97
N ARG A 178 -17.19 10.83 -29.63
CA ARG A 178 -17.45 12.16 -30.21
C ARG A 178 -17.65 13.18 -29.08
N THR A 179 -16.62 13.98 -28.76
CA THR A 179 -16.79 15.15 -27.88
C THR A 179 -17.48 16.27 -28.69
N ARG A 180 -18.56 16.85 -28.14
CA ARG A 180 -19.20 18.04 -28.73
C ARG A 180 -18.46 19.29 -28.29
N PRO A 181 -18.25 20.29 -29.16
CA PRO A 181 -17.66 21.55 -28.75
C PRO A 181 -18.75 22.40 -28.11
N PHE A 182 -18.59 22.77 -26.84
CA PHE A 182 -19.24 23.96 -26.31
C PHE A 182 -18.20 24.80 -25.59
N GLY A 183 -18.05 26.02 -26.08
CA GLY A 183 -17.07 26.99 -25.61
C GLY A 183 -17.37 27.46 -24.19
N GLY A 184 -16.28 27.79 -23.49
CA GLY A 184 -16.32 28.36 -22.16
C GLY A 184 -15.15 27.83 -21.36
N ILE A 185 -14.34 28.75 -20.85
CA ILE A 185 -13.29 28.50 -19.86
C ILE A 185 -13.95 27.83 -18.64
N LEU A 186 -13.94 26.49 -18.63
CA LEU A 186 -14.26 25.68 -17.46
C LEU A 186 -13.04 24.81 -17.16
N LEU A 187 -12.62 24.86 -15.90
CA LEU A 187 -11.51 24.14 -15.33
C LEU A 187 -11.46 22.68 -15.83
N ALA A 188 -10.38 22.29 -16.49
CA ALA A 188 -10.15 20.93 -16.99
C ALA A 188 -10.24 19.81 -15.92
N ALA A 189 -10.33 20.17 -14.64
CA ALA A 189 -10.62 19.24 -13.54
C ALA A 189 -12.09 18.76 -13.52
N ASP A 190 -13.00 19.40 -14.26
CA ASP A 190 -14.41 18.97 -14.36
C ASP A 190 -14.62 17.95 -15.47
N GLN A 191 -13.76 17.84 -16.49
CA GLN A 191 -14.03 16.89 -17.58
C GLN A 191 -13.74 15.43 -17.20
N CYS A 192 -12.77 15.18 -16.30
CA CYS A 192 -12.53 13.85 -15.71
C CYS A 192 -13.52 13.52 -14.56
N ARG A 193 -14.39 14.47 -14.19
CA ARG A 193 -15.38 14.38 -13.11
C ARG A 193 -16.62 13.59 -13.51
N ASP A 194 -16.94 13.58 -14.79
CA ASP A 194 -18.19 13.02 -15.34
C ASP A 194 -18.01 11.68 -16.05
N ASP A 195 -16.84 11.05 -15.93
CA ASP A 195 -16.64 9.77 -16.57
C ASP A 195 -17.49 8.68 -15.90
N LEU A 196 -18.44 8.18 -16.69
CA LEU A 196 -19.26 7.00 -16.48
C LEU A 196 -18.44 5.77 -16.06
N TRP A 197 -17.13 5.72 -16.29
CA TRP A 197 -16.27 4.56 -16.03
C TRP A 197 -16.25 4.13 -14.55
N TRP A 198 -16.11 5.07 -13.60
CA TRP A 198 -16.06 4.72 -12.16
C TRP A 198 -17.42 4.22 -11.66
N LYS A 199 -18.52 4.84 -12.13
CA LYS A 199 -19.89 4.38 -11.83
C LYS A 199 -20.17 3.02 -12.47
N GLN A 200 -19.62 2.73 -13.64
CA GLN A 200 -19.83 1.48 -14.36
C GLN A 200 -18.98 0.33 -13.78
N GLN A 201 -17.76 0.60 -13.33
CA GLN A 201 -16.94 -0.36 -12.60
C GLN A 201 -17.59 -0.77 -11.27
N PHE A 202 -18.10 0.18 -10.48
CA PHE A 202 -18.76 -0.12 -9.21
C PHE A 202 -20.18 -0.68 -9.36
N SER A 203 -20.97 -0.22 -10.33
CA SER A 203 -22.31 -0.76 -10.62
C SER A 203 -22.26 -2.22 -11.07
N ASN A 204 -21.28 -2.56 -11.92
CA ASN A 204 -21.07 -3.95 -12.35
C ASN A 204 -20.55 -4.85 -11.23
N GLU A 205 -19.70 -4.33 -10.32
CA GLU A 205 -19.26 -5.12 -9.16
C GLU A 205 -20.38 -5.33 -8.13
N THR A 206 -21.28 -4.36 -7.91
CA THR A 206 -22.49 -4.59 -7.09
C THR A 206 -23.43 -5.60 -7.71
N HIS A 207 -23.69 -5.54 -9.02
CA HIS A 207 -24.55 -6.53 -9.69
C HIS A 207 -23.94 -7.93 -9.71
N ALA A 208 -22.62 -8.05 -9.83
CA ALA A 208 -21.92 -9.32 -9.75
C ALA A 208 -22.00 -9.94 -8.33
N TYR A 209 -21.88 -9.12 -7.29
CA TYR A 209 -21.99 -9.59 -5.90
C TYR A 209 -23.41 -10.04 -5.55
N THR A 210 -24.45 -9.29 -5.95
CA THR A 210 -25.86 -9.67 -5.69
C THR A 210 -26.29 -10.91 -6.49
N LYS A 211 -25.71 -11.16 -7.66
CA LYS A 211 -25.91 -12.41 -8.43
C LYS A 211 -25.15 -13.61 -7.83
N ALA A 212 -24.04 -13.40 -7.16
CA ALA A 212 -23.28 -14.47 -6.51
C ALA A 212 -23.98 -14.97 -5.24
N THR A 213 -24.58 -14.07 -4.45
CA THR A 213 -25.31 -14.43 -3.21
C THR A 213 -26.67 -15.07 -3.46
N THR A 214 -27.27 -14.92 -4.65
CA THR A 214 -28.56 -15.55 -5.02
C THR A 214 -28.40 -16.91 -5.70
N LYS A 215 -27.16 -17.35 -5.98
CA LYS A 215 -26.87 -18.66 -6.61
C LYS A 215 -26.30 -19.70 -5.64
N GLN A 216 -26.27 -19.40 -4.34
CA GLN A 216 -25.67 -20.27 -3.32
C GLN A 216 -26.60 -21.35 -2.74
N ASP A 217 -27.81 -21.52 -3.29
CA ASP A 217 -28.78 -22.56 -2.87
C ASP A 217 -28.82 -23.79 -3.81
N ALA A 218 -27.70 -24.14 -4.45
CA ALA A 218 -27.60 -25.39 -5.22
C ALA A 218 -26.46 -26.27 -4.66
N PRO A 219 -26.70 -27.57 -4.39
CA PRO A 219 -25.73 -28.41 -3.70
C PRO A 219 -24.46 -28.61 -4.53
N LEU A 220 -23.32 -28.29 -3.92
CA LEU A 220 -21.97 -28.53 -4.44
C LEU A 220 -21.71 -30.04 -4.57
N VAL A 221 -21.89 -30.56 -5.79
CA VAL A 221 -21.28 -31.83 -6.20
C VAL A 221 -19.81 -31.56 -6.50
N LEU A 222 -18.93 -31.99 -5.59
CA LEU A 222 -17.49 -32.13 -5.82
C LEU A 222 -17.26 -33.02 -7.04
N LYS A 223 -16.71 -32.46 -8.12
CA LYS A 223 -15.92 -33.23 -9.09
C LYS A 223 -14.48 -32.73 -9.03
N ALA A 224 -13.67 -33.52 -8.35
CA ALA A 224 -12.24 -33.53 -8.52
C ALA A 224 -11.95 -34.25 -9.84
N ASP A 225 -11.33 -33.56 -10.79
CA ASP A 225 -10.64 -34.21 -11.91
C ASP A 225 -9.19 -33.72 -11.90
N VAL A 226 -8.35 -34.59 -11.34
CA VAL A 226 -6.90 -34.63 -11.48
C VAL A 226 -6.60 -35.07 -12.90
N ILE A 227 -5.93 -34.25 -13.70
CA ILE A 227 -5.24 -34.71 -14.91
C ILE A 227 -3.85 -34.07 -14.97
N LEU A 228 -2.87 -34.88 -14.59
CA LEU A 228 -1.47 -34.81 -15.03
C LEU A 228 -1.41 -34.79 -16.56
N SER A 229 -0.62 -33.89 -17.13
CA SER A 229 0.33 -34.25 -18.19
C SER A 229 1.26 -33.09 -18.53
N VAL A 230 2.53 -33.34 -18.25
CA VAL A 230 3.72 -32.68 -18.80
C VAL A 230 3.94 -33.22 -20.22
N PRO A 231 4.44 -32.40 -21.14
CA PRO A 231 5.72 -32.74 -21.77
C PRO A 231 6.76 -31.62 -21.63
#